data_AF-A0A8X8BU13-F1
#
_entry.id   AF-A0A8X8BU13-F1
#
_cell.length_a   1.000
_cell.length_b   1.000
_cell.length_c   1.000
_cell.angle_alpha   90.00
_cell.angle_beta   90.00
_cell.angle_gamma   90.00
#
_symmetry.space_group_name_H-M   'P 1'
#
loop_
_entity.id
_entity.type
_entity.pdbx_description
1 polymer ?
#
loop_
_entity_poly.entity_id
_entity_poly.type
_entity_poly.pdbx_seq_one_letter_code
_entity_poly.pdbx_strand_id
1 'polypeptide(L)'
;MERAVVRCVPSEPKLTISFTLDGSQRQMQRDQTEQLGRVLARIATNATKGKSKAKKSKKNRCEQTAATETVVGLYYKDEAVAEDAFNSEAWLDGSVLHVGERRYRVERNPPTFITVELPASLLAGFPVCPKVELEFGQLEHCAFQWFKEVRPNAGVEGPEDCWVEAGNERVFIPRNLDIGLHIKLKCTPGSGDRYGVSRELLSAGPVQAGPGVCTFDQRHVYTSRLTGGGTVRTVSYNILADIYAQTELSKNVLYPYCAPYALDIDYRQSLIKKELSGYNADIICLQEVDKSVFADSLVPALDAYGMEGLFKVKDKQHEGLATFYRRSRFKLLAQHDVKLSDALVSDPLHRDLLSKITDGSPAAKEKALQRSTSLQVTVLHDVNDPSRLICVANTHLYWHPKGGNIRLVQAAISLRHIQQVAMELYEHIPVIFAGDFNSTPSSGLYEFVTKGEIAESHEDWLSNGPEEQCSMSLSHALKLSSACGEPAYTNYVAGYRGCLDYIFVDSSALSIEQVIPLPSHEEVTAHQALPSLSCRNISTRFCFNSVVCLDSHDSLRKDDFPGVVGGQRTIVLHTSDSCGPGDDGPRDTTLCEQRNRPPLQPLLAASPGRR
;
A
#
# COMPACT_ATOMS: atom_id res chain seq x y z
N MET A 1 12.32 -34.24 -23.76
CA MET A 1 13.58 -33.98 -23.05
C MET A 1 13.21 -33.46 -21.67
N GLU A 2 13.79 -33.99 -20.59
CA GLU A 2 13.50 -33.51 -19.24
C GLU A 2 14.13 -32.11 -19.02
N ARG A 3 13.74 -31.38 -17.98
CA ARG A 3 14.26 -30.03 -17.69
C ARG A 3 15.41 -30.09 -16.67
N ALA A 4 16.43 -29.27 -16.89
CA ALA A 4 17.44 -28.93 -15.90
C ALA A 4 17.41 -27.41 -15.66
N VAL A 5 17.06 -26.99 -14.46
CA VAL A 5 16.96 -25.58 -14.08
C VAL A 5 18.30 -25.13 -13.50
N VAL A 6 18.84 -24.04 -14.01
CA VAL A 6 20.05 -23.41 -13.48
C VAL A 6 19.73 -22.00 -13.01
N ARG A 7 19.81 -21.78 -11.69
CA ARG A 7 19.69 -20.46 -11.07
C ARG A 7 21.09 -19.88 -10.88
N CYS A 8 21.40 -18.82 -11.61
CA CYS A 8 22.69 -18.13 -11.62
C CYS A 8 22.46 -16.62 -11.54
N VAL A 9 22.69 -16.04 -10.36
CA VAL A 9 22.55 -14.60 -10.11
C VAL A 9 23.95 -13.97 -10.02
N PRO A 10 24.28 -12.93 -10.82
CA PRO A 10 25.63 -12.36 -10.84
C PRO A 10 26.15 -11.86 -9.47
N SER A 11 25.27 -11.42 -8.60
CA SER A 11 25.61 -10.93 -7.26
C SER A 11 25.85 -12.04 -6.23
N GLU A 12 25.54 -13.29 -6.55
CA GLU A 12 25.72 -14.43 -5.66
C GLU A 12 27.00 -15.20 -6.02
N PRO A 13 27.78 -15.71 -5.05
CA PRO A 13 29.01 -16.44 -5.35
C PRO A 13 28.74 -17.85 -5.92
N LYS A 14 27.52 -18.36 -5.74
CA LYS A 14 27.12 -19.71 -6.11
C LYS A 14 25.97 -19.71 -7.11
N LEU A 15 25.87 -20.78 -7.87
CA LEU A 15 24.71 -21.11 -8.69
C LEU A 15 24.12 -22.44 -8.24
N THR A 16 22.84 -22.63 -8.55
CA THR A 16 22.11 -23.86 -8.22
C THR A 16 21.70 -24.57 -9.51
N ILE A 17 21.98 -25.87 -9.60
CA ILE A 17 21.58 -26.74 -10.72
C ILE A 17 20.60 -27.77 -10.18
N SER A 18 19.42 -27.86 -10.80
CA SER A 18 18.32 -28.75 -10.38
C SER A 18 17.75 -29.54 -11.54
N PHE A 19 17.64 -30.87 -11.41
CA PHE A 19 17.03 -31.75 -12.41
C PHE A 19 16.57 -33.07 -11.78
N THR A 20 15.66 -33.79 -12.42
CA THR A 20 15.17 -35.09 -11.91
C THR A 20 15.93 -36.24 -12.56
N LEU A 21 16.56 -37.09 -11.76
CA LEU A 21 17.26 -38.27 -12.24
C LEU A 21 16.67 -39.51 -11.56
N ASP A 22 16.12 -40.43 -12.36
CA ASP A 22 15.48 -41.67 -11.89
C ASP A 22 14.37 -41.43 -10.84
N GLY A 23 13.54 -40.41 -11.08
CA GLY A 23 12.44 -40.02 -10.17
C GLY A 23 12.88 -39.27 -8.91
N SER A 24 14.18 -39.11 -8.67
CA SER A 24 14.71 -38.33 -7.56
C SER A 24 15.13 -36.94 -8.03
N GLN A 25 14.65 -35.89 -7.35
CA GLN A 25 15.13 -34.53 -7.58
C GLN A 25 16.59 -34.42 -7.12
N ARG A 26 17.45 -33.95 -8.01
CA ARG A 26 18.85 -33.63 -7.74
C ARG A 26 18.98 -32.12 -7.73
N GLN A 27 19.53 -31.58 -6.65
CA GLN A 27 19.86 -30.18 -6.51
C GLN A 27 21.29 -30.07 -6.00
N MET A 28 22.08 -29.18 -6.60
CA MET A 28 23.42 -28.88 -6.13
C MET A 28 23.74 -27.41 -6.24
N GLN A 29 24.44 -26.89 -5.23
CA GLN A 29 25.03 -25.56 -5.23
C GLN A 29 26.51 -25.65 -5.56
N ARG A 30 26.98 -24.81 -6.47
CA ARG A 30 28.37 -24.78 -6.96
C ARG A 30 28.85 -23.35 -7.08
N ASP A 31 30.15 -23.15 -6.89
CA ASP A 31 30.74 -21.83 -7.06
C ASP A 31 30.69 -21.45 -8.54
N GLN A 32 30.34 -20.19 -8.81
CA GLN A 32 30.21 -19.71 -10.18
C GLN A 32 31.54 -19.73 -10.94
N THR A 33 32.65 -19.56 -10.21
CA THR A 33 34.03 -19.62 -10.72
C THR A 33 34.64 -21.02 -10.69
N GLU A 34 33.90 -22.05 -10.25
CA GLU A 34 34.34 -23.43 -10.40
C GLU A 34 34.28 -23.84 -11.88
N GLN A 35 35.28 -24.59 -12.34
CA GLN A 35 35.32 -25.14 -13.70
C GLN A 35 34.22 -26.20 -13.91
N LEU A 36 33.59 -26.17 -15.08
CA LEU A 36 32.47 -27.04 -15.47
C LEU A 36 32.79 -28.52 -15.28
N GLY A 37 34.00 -28.97 -15.68
CA GLY A 37 34.41 -30.37 -15.61
C GLY A 37 34.29 -30.97 -14.21
N ARG A 38 34.54 -30.18 -13.17
CA ARG A 38 34.37 -30.62 -11.77
C ARG A 38 32.90 -30.91 -11.45
N VAL A 39 31.98 -30.09 -11.96
CA VAL A 39 30.54 -30.26 -11.75
C VAL A 39 30.03 -31.47 -12.52
N LEU A 40 30.44 -31.65 -13.77
CA LEU A 40 30.06 -32.80 -14.60
C LEU A 40 30.56 -34.13 -13.98
N ALA A 41 31.81 -34.18 -13.50
CA ALA A 41 32.37 -35.34 -12.80
C ALA A 41 31.57 -35.70 -11.53
N ARG A 42 31.11 -34.68 -10.79
CA ARG A 42 30.24 -34.87 -9.61
C ARG A 42 28.85 -35.39 -9.99
N ILE A 43 28.26 -34.91 -11.08
CA ILE A 43 27.00 -35.44 -11.62
C ILE A 43 27.18 -36.92 -12.01
N ALA A 44 28.26 -37.26 -12.71
CA ALA A 44 28.58 -38.64 -13.10
C ALA A 44 28.71 -39.56 -11.89
N THR A 45 29.41 -39.10 -10.85
CA THR A 45 29.59 -39.84 -9.58
C THR A 45 28.26 -40.06 -8.84
N ASN A 46 27.36 -39.08 -8.87
CA ASN A 46 26.06 -39.21 -8.22
C ASN A 46 25.10 -40.11 -9.00
N ALA A 47 25.17 -40.10 -10.33
CA ALA A 47 24.38 -40.97 -11.20
C ALA A 47 24.76 -42.46 -11.02
N THR A 48 26.04 -42.77 -10.90
CA THR A 48 26.53 -44.14 -10.69
C THR A 48 26.15 -44.70 -9.31
N LYS A 49 26.17 -43.88 -8.25
CA LYS A 49 25.70 -44.26 -6.90
C LYS A 49 24.19 -44.55 -6.81
N GLY A 50 23.37 -43.90 -7.65
CA GLY A 50 21.93 -44.17 -7.71
C GLY A 50 21.62 -45.58 -8.25
N LYS A 51 22.33 -45.99 -9.31
CA LYS A 51 22.18 -47.31 -9.94
C LYS A 51 22.59 -48.48 -9.02
N SER A 52 23.59 -48.30 -8.16
CA SER A 52 24.03 -49.33 -7.22
C SER A 52 23.05 -49.57 -6.06
N LYS A 53 22.32 -48.53 -5.60
CA LYS A 53 21.23 -48.69 -4.62
C LYS A 53 19.99 -49.37 -5.21
N ALA A 54 19.61 -49.05 -6.45
CA ALA A 54 18.48 -49.69 -7.13
C ALA A 54 18.71 -51.18 -7.40
N LYS A 55 19.95 -51.59 -7.74
CA LYS A 55 20.31 -53.01 -7.91
C LYS A 55 20.26 -53.81 -6.60
N LYS A 56 20.54 -53.20 -5.44
CA LYS A 56 20.50 -53.90 -4.14
C LYS A 56 19.09 -54.31 -3.69
N SER A 57 18.04 -53.67 -4.22
CA SER A 57 16.63 -54.02 -3.97
C SER A 57 16.10 -55.17 -4.85
N LYS A 58 16.82 -55.56 -5.92
CA LYS A 58 16.44 -56.66 -6.82
C LYS A 58 17.54 -57.73 -6.88
N LYS A 59 17.45 -58.63 -5.89
CA LYS A 59 17.88 -60.04 -5.89
C LYS A 59 19.38 -60.37 -5.86
N ASN A 60 19.73 -61.17 -4.86
CA ASN A 60 20.80 -62.17 -4.86
C ASN A 60 20.85 -62.93 -6.20
N ARG A 61 21.84 -62.65 -7.05
CA ARG A 61 22.58 -63.68 -7.80
C ARG A 61 23.83 -63.06 -8.43
N CYS A 62 24.89 -63.85 -8.37
CA CYS A 62 26.24 -63.58 -8.80
C CYS A 62 26.30 -63.17 -10.28
N GLU A 63 26.96 -62.05 -10.58
CA GLU A 63 27.79 -61.83 -11.78
C GLU A 63 28.45 -60.43 -11.71
N GLN A 64 29.77 -60.41 -11.80
CA GLN A 64 30.59 -59.20 -11.91
C GLN A 64 30.46 -58.63 -13.32
N THR A 65 29.61 -57.62 -13.50
CA THR A 65 29.65 -56.75 -14.69
C THR A 65 30.43 -55.47 -14.37
N ALA A 66 31.46 -55.18 -15.16
CA ALA A 66 32.26 -53.96 -15.12
C ALA A 66 31.36 -52.70 -15.05
N ALA A 67 31.70 -51.78 -14.15
CA ALA A 67 30.98 -50.52 -14.00
C ALA A 67 31.23 -49.65 -15.23
N THR A 68 30.24 -49.56 -16.12
CA THR A 68 30.23 -48.59 -17.22
C THR A 68 30.16 -47.18 -16.61
N GLU A 69 31.21 -46.38 -16.82
CA GLU A 69 31.21 -44.96 -16.43
C GLU A 69 30.04 -44.25 -17.12
N THR A 70 29.25 -43.52 -16.34
CA THR A 70 28.15 -42.74 -16.89
C THR A 70 28.75 -41.48 -17.50
N VAL A 71 28.81 -41.41 -18.84
CA VAL A 71 29.28 -40.23 -19.56
C VAL A 71 28.34 -39.06 -19.27
N VAL A 72 28.91 -37.94 -18.83
CA VAL A 72 28.18 -36.70 -18.54
C VAL A 72 28.83 -35.58 -19.32
N GLY A 73 28.05 -34.83 -20.09
CA GLY A 73 28.55 -33.73 -20.91
C GLY A 73 27.50 -32.65 -21.04
N LEU A 74 27.93 -31.41 -21.23
CA LEU A 74 27.06 -30.27 -21.50
C LEU A 74 27.31 -29.80 -22.94
N TYR A 75 26.24 -29.59 -23.69
CA TYR A 75 26.31 -29.19 -25.10
C TYR A 75 25.51 -27.90 -25.32
N TYR A 76 26.03 -26.97 -26.10
CA TYR A 76 25.31 -25.77 -26.53
C TYR A 76 25.38 -25.68 -28.05
N LYS A 77 24.21 -25.58 -28.71
CA LYS A 77 24.10 -25.63 -30.18
C LYS A 77 24.83 -26.83 -30.80
N ASP A 78 24.67 -27.99 -30.17
CA ASP A 78 25.30 -29.28 -30.53
C ASP A 78 26.84 -29.35 -30.40
N GLU A 79 27.49 -28.30 -29.88
CA GLU A 79 28.92 -28.31 -29.54
C GLU A 79 29.14 -28.57 -28.05
N ALA A 80 30.16 -29.38 -27.72
CA ALA A 80 30.51 -29.67 -26.33
C ALA A 80 31.09 -28.41 -25.67
N VAL A 81 30.53 -28.02 -24.51
CA VAL A 81 31.04 -26.91 -23.72
C VAL A 81 32.36 -27.33 -23.06
N ALA A 82 33.38 -26.48 -23.17
CA ALA A 82 34.71 -26.77 -22.65
C ALA A 82 34.70 -26.99 -21.12
N GLU A 83 35.41 -28.02 -20.64
CA GLU A 83 35.41 -28.39 -19.22
C GLU A 83 36.11 -27.37 -18.31
N ASP A 84 36.99 -26.54 -18.86
CA ASP A 84 37.69 -25.46 -18.16
C ASP A 84 36.88 -24.16 -18.07
N ALA A 85 35.74 -24.06 -18.79
CA ALA A 85 34.83 -22.93 -18.69
C ALA A 85 34.27 -22.79 -17.27
N PHE A 86 34.08 -21.55 -16.82
CA PHE A 86 33.45 -21.28 -15.53
C PHE A 86 31.95 -21.59 -15.58
N ASN A 87 31.40 -22.09 -14.47
CA ASN A 87 29.98 -22.41 -14.40
C ASN A 87 29.07 -21.20 -14.70
N SER A 88 29.48 -19.97 -14.34
CA SER A 88 28.73 -18.76 -14.70
C SER A 88 28.50 -18.60 -16.21
N GLU A 89 29.39 -19.12 -17.04
CA GLU A 89 29.39 -18.96 -18.49
C GLU A 89 28.93 -20.24 -19.21
N ALA A 90 29.23 -21.41 -18.64
CA ALA A 90 28.97 -22.71 -19.25
C ALA A 90 27.47 -23.05 -19.36
N TRP A 91 26.68 -22.75 -18.33
CA TRP A 91 25.26 -23.13 -18.26
C TRP A 91 24.38 -22.09 -18.97
N LEU A 92 24.47 -22.06 -20.30
CA LEU A 92 23.63 -21.20 -21.15
C LEU A 92 22.21 -21.74 -21.27
N ASP A 93 21.25 -20.84 -21.46
CA ASP A 93 19.87 -21.21 -21.74
C ASP A 93 19.77 -21.97 -23.07
N GLY A 94 19.06 -23.09 -23.08
CA GLY A 94 18.95 -23.96 -24.26
C GLY A 94 20.08 -24.98 -24.43
N SER A 95 21.12 -24.95 -23.57
CA SER A 95 22.11 -26.04 -23.52
C SER A 95 21.43 -27.38 -23.20
N VAL A 96 22.10 -28.49 -23.52
CA VAL A 96 21.62 -29.85 -23.26
C VAL A 96 22.63 -30.57 -22.38
N LEU A 97 22.20 -30.94 -21.17
CA LEU A 97 22.98 -31.79 -20.26
C LEU A 97 22.68 -33.26 -20.59
N HIS A 98 23.72 -34.01 -20.92
CA HIS A 98 23.67 -35.46 -21.11
C HIS A 98 24.10 -36.15 -19.81
N VAL A 99 23.31 -37.10 -19.33
CA VAL A 99 23.65 -37.97 -18.20
C VAL A 99 23.38 -39.42 -18.60
N GLY A 100 24.41 -40.09 -19.13
CA GLY A 100 24.25 -41.37 -19.81
C GLY A 100 23.34 -41.22 -21.03
N GLU A 101 22.25 -41.99 -21.07
CA GLU A 101 21.26 -41.93 -22.16
C GLU A 101 20.23 -40.81 -21.99
N ARG A 102 20.15 -40.19 -20.80
CA ARG A 102 19.17 -39.14 -20.53
C ARG A 102 19.69 -37.79 -21.01
N ARG A 103 18.77 -37.00 -21.57
CA ARG A 103 19.03 -35.63 -22.04
C ARG A 103 18.11 -34.66 -21.31
N TYR A 104 18.72 -33.59 -20.79
CA TYR A 104 18.04 -32.54 -20.07
C TYR A 104 18.25 -31.21 -20.78
N ARG A 105 17.17 -30.51 -21.12
CA ARG A 105 17.26 -29.14 -21.63
C ARG A 105 17.53 -28.21 -20.44
N VAL A 106 18.61 -27.44 -20.54
CA VAL A 106 18.98 -26.42 -19.56
C VAL A 106 18.10 -25.20 -19.78
N GLU A 107 17.48 -24.77 -18.69
CA GLU A 107 16.77 -23.51 -18.59
C GLU A 107 17.48 -22.67 -17.55
N ARG A 108 18.11 -21.59 -18.02
CA ARG A 108 18.86 -20.70 -17.14
C ARG A 108 17.93 -19.59 -16.67
N ASN A 109 17.84 -19.41 -15.36
CA ASN A 109 17.03 -18.38 -14.72
C ASN A 109 15.59 -18.33 -15.27
N PRO A 110 14.85 -19.45 -15.34
CA PRO A 110 13.46 -19.40 -15.76
C PRO A 110 12.63 -18.63 -14.71
N PRO A 111 11.51 -17.99 -15.11
CA PRO A 111 10.60 -17.35 -14.17
C PRO A 111 10.24 -18.32 -13.06
N THR A 112 10.47 -17.94 -11.81
CA THR A 112 10.28 -18.86 -10.68
C THR A 112 9.65 -18.11 -9.52
N PHE A 113 8.59 -18.69 -8.95
CA PHE A 113 8.05 -18.16 -7.71
C PHE A 113 8.98 -18.52 -6.55
N ILE A 114 9.43 -17.51 -5.82
CA ILE A 114 10.10 -17.66 -4.52
C ILE A 114 9.03 -18.03 -3.48
N THR A 115 7.96 -17.24 -3.42
CA THR A 115 6.86 -17.39 -2.47
C THR A 115 5.55 -17.23 -3.22
N VAL A 116 4.59 -18.13 -2.98
CA VAL A 116 3.18 -17.91 -3.35
C VAL A 116 2.31 -18.44 -2.22
N GLU A 117 1.51 -17.57 -1.62
CA GLU A 117 0.69 -17.89 -0.45
C GLU A 117 -0.71 -17.29 -0.57
N LEU A 118 -1.71 -18.02 -0.09
CA LEU A 118 -3.08 -17.53 0.03
C LEU A 118 -3.32 -16.96 1.45
N PRO A 119 -4.16 -15.92 1.59
CA PRO A 119 -4.59 -15.45 2.90
C PRO A 119 -5.24 -16.55 3.73
N ALA A 120 -5.04 -16.51 5.05
CA ALA A 120 -5.63 -17.47 5.97
C ALA A 120 -7.17 -17.33 6.06
N SER A 121 -7.67 -16.09 6.04
CA SER A 121 -9.09 -15.78 6.08
C SER A 121 -9.62 -15.37 4.71
N LEU A 122 -10.76 -15.94 4.32
CA LEU A 122 -11.44 -15.66 3.05
C LEU A 122 -12.88 -15.24 3.35
N LEU A 123 -13.24 -14.00 3.02
CA LEU A 123 -14.59 -13.47 3.24
C LEU A 123 -15.31 -13.26 1.91
N ALA A 124 -16.58 -13.66 1.84
CA ALA A 124 -17.45 -13.36 0.72
C ALA A 124 -17.61 -11.84 0.53
N GLY A 125 -17.37 -11.36 -0.70
CA GLY A 125 -17.41 -9.95 -1.07
C GLY A 125 -16.12 -9.18 -0.78
N PHE A 126 -15.03 -9.85 -0.41
CA PHE A 126 -13.73 -9.24 -0.11
C PHE A 126 -12.62 -9.80 -1.03
N PRO A 127 -11.64 -8.98 -1.43
CA PRO A 127 -10.60 -9.40 -2.35
C PRO A 127 -9.60 -10.36 -1.69
N VAL A 128 -9.42 -11.52 -2.32
CA VAL A 128 -8.38 -12.50 -2.02
C VAL A 128 -7.16 -12.17 -2.87
N CYS A 129 -6.18 -11.54 -2.26
CA CYS A 129 -4.93 -11.13 -2.89
C CYS A 129 -3.81 -12.11 -2.48
N PRO A 130 -3.33 -12.99 -3.37
CA PRO A 130 -2.22 -13.88 -3.04
C PRO A 130 -0.93 -13.08 -2.84
N LYS A 131 -0.12 -13.46 -1.86
CA LYS A 131 1.26 -12.99 -1.73
C LYS A 131 2.08 -13.70 -2.80
N VAL A 132 2.75 -12.94 -3.66
CA VAL A 132 3.54 -13.49 -4.77
C VAL A 132 4.90 -12.80 -4.81
N GLU A 133 5.96 -13.58 -4.59
CA GLU A 133 7.34 -13.17 -4.78
C GLU A 133 7.93 -14.02 -5.89
N LEU A 134 8.63 -13.39 -6.83
CA LEU A 134 9.14 -14.06 -8.01
C LEU A 134 10.55 -13.58 -8.34
N GLU A 135 11.31 -14.46 -8.96
CA GLU A 135 12.59 -14.16 -9.61
C GLU A 135 12.52 -14.43 -11.10
N PHE A 136 13.28 -13.65 -11.88
CA PHE A 136 13.42 -13.77 -13.34
C PHE A 136 12.10 -13.75 -14.12
N GLY A 137 11.06 -13.15 -13.57
CA GLY A 137 9.77 -12.93 -14.23
C GLY A 137 9.23 -11.55 -13.93
N GLN A 138 7.98 -11.33 -14.31
CA GLN A 138 7.23 -10.12 -14.03
C GLN A 138 5.78 -10.51 -13.71
N LEU A 139 5.18 -9.90 -12.68
CA LEU A 139 3.84 -10.27 -12.19
C LEU A 139 2.76 -10.13 -13.27
N GLU A 140 2.89 -9.15 -14.15
CA GLU A 140 1.99 -8.89 -15.28
C GLU A 140 2.01 -9.99 -16.34
N HIS A 141 3.06 -10.80 -16.38
CA HIS A 141 3.19 -11.93 -17.31
C HIS A 141 2.88 -13.28 -16.64
N CYS A 142 2.59 -13.29 -15.34
CA CYS A 142 2.14 -14.50 -14.65
C CYS A 142 0.70 -14.85 -15.03
N ALA A 143 0.40 -16.14 -15.13
CA ALA A 143 -0.96 -16.63 -15.34
C ALA A 143 -1.58 -17.10 -14.02
N PHE A 144 -2.84 -16.73 -13.79
CA PHE A 144 -3.62 -17.11 -12.60
C PHE A 144 -4.90 -17.82 -13.03
N GLN A 145 -5.28 -18.87 -12.31
CA GLN A 145 -6.51 -19.63 -12.52
C GLN A 145 -7.08 -20.03 -11.16
N TRP A 146 -8.28 -19.55 -10.88
CA TRP A 146 -9.00 -19.81 -9.65
C TRP A 146 -10.02 -20.92 -9.87
N PHE A 147 -10.12 -21.80 -8.88
CA PHE A 147 -11.11 -22.86 -8.82
C PHE A 147 -11.79 -22.83 -7.46
N LYS A 148 -13.03 -23.30 -7.42
CA LYS A 148 -13.79 -23.50 -6.19
C LYS A 148 -14.35 -24.91 -6.13
N GLU A 149 -14.59 -25.41 -4.92
CA GLU A 149 -15.25 -26.70 -4.77
C GLU A 149 -16.65 -26.71 -5.41
N VAL A 150 -17.09 -27.84 -5.98
CA VAL A 150 -18.45 -28.00 -6.52
C VAL A 150 -19.50 -27.92 -5.40
N ARG A 151 -19.16 -28.49 -4.24
CA ARG A 151 -19.99 -28.53 -3.02
C ARG A 151 -19.06 -28.58 -1.80
N PRO A 152 -19.54 -28.16 -0.61
CA PRO A 152 -18.73 -28.23 0.60
C PRO A 152 -18.20 -29.64 0.86
N ASN A 153 -16.92 -29.78 1.18
CA ASN A 153 -16.24 -31.05 1.47
C ASN A 153 -16.18 -32.04 0.29
N ALA A 154 -16.31 -31.58 -0.96
CA ALA A 154 -16.22 -32.45 -2.14
C ALA A 154 -14.91 -33.24 -2.20
N GLY A 155 -13.78 -32.62 -1.81
CA GLY A 155 -12.46 -33.25 -1.83
C GLY A 155 -12.27 -34.44 -0.87
N VAL A 156 -13.22 -34.69 0.03
CA VAL A 156 -13.22 -35.85 0.94
C VAL A 156 -13.77 -37.11 0.26
N GLU A 157 -14.56 -36.97 -0.81
CA GLU A 157 -15.29 -38.08 -1.46
C GLU A 157 -14.65 -38.59 -2.77
N GLY A 158 -13.61 -37.92 -3.32
CA GLY A 158 -12.83 -38.41 -4.46
C GLY A 158 -12.06 -37.31 -5.23
N PRO A 159 -10.95 -37.61 -5.96
CA PRO A 159 -10.04 -36.57 -6.49
C PRO A 159 -10.44 -35.95 -7.84
N GLU A 160 -11.15 -36.68 -8.69
CA GLU A 160 -11.50 -36.26 -10.05
C GLU A 160 -12.93 -35.68 -10.01
N ASP A 161 -13.12 -34.43 -10.47
CA ASP A 161 -14.38 -33.65 -10.51
C ASP A 161 -14.81 -32.83 -9.27
N CYS A 162 -13.92 -32.54 -8.33
CA CYS A 162 -14.28 -31.70 -7.17
C CYS A 162 -14.18 -30.18 -7.37
N TRP A 163 -13.62 -29.71 -8.49
CA TRP A 163 -13.24 -28.31 -8.71
C TRP A 163 -13.89 -27.73 -9.97
N VAL A 164 -14.44 -26.52 -9.86
CA VAL A 164 -14.97 -25.74 -10.99
C VAL A 164 -14.16 -24.46 -11.14
N GLU A 165 -13.83 -24.09 -12.37
CA GLU A 165 -13.15 -22.84 -12.68
C GLU A 165 -14.02 -21.64 -12.26
N ALA A 166 -13.39 -20.66 -11.60
CA ALA A 166 -14.04 -19.52 -10.96
C ALA A 166 -13.53 -18.16 -11.45
N GLY A 167 -12.34 -18.10 -12.06
CA GLY A 167 -11.77 -16.87 -12.60
C GLY A 167 -10.30 -17.05 -13.02
N ASN A 168 -9.75 -16.05 -13.69
CA ASN A 168 -8.38 -16.05 -14.25
C ASN A 168 -7.55 -14.80 -13.89
N GLU A 169 -8.11 -13.91 -13.09
CA GLU A 169 -7.43 -12.72 -12.59
C GLU A 169 -6.51 -13.03 -11.42
N ARG A 170 -5.55 -12.15 -11.12
CA ARG A 170 -4.69 -12.30 -9.93
C ARG A 170 -5.49 -12.24 -8.63
N VAL A 171 -6.49 -11.37 -8.57
CA VAL A 171 -7.36 -11.20 -7.41
C VAL A 171 -8.65 -11.96 -7.65
N PHE A 172 -9.11 -12.70 -6.64
CA PHE A 172 -10.41 -13.35 -6.65
C PHE A 172 -11.32 -12.74 -5.58
N ILE A 173 -12.58 -12.49 -5.92
CA ILE A 173 -13.57 -11.99 -4.97
C ILE A 173 -14.64 -13.08 -4.79
N PRO A 174 -14.61 -13.85 -3.68
CA PRO A 174 -15.61 -14.88 -3.42
C PRO A 174 -17.00 -14.26 -3.30
N ARG A 175 -18.03 -14.96 -3.76
CA ARG A 175 -19.43 -14.53 -3.65
C ARG A 175 -20.10 -15.21 -2.45
N ASN A 176 -21.31 -14.75 -2.10
CA ASN A 176 -22.11 -15.39 -1.05
C ASN A 176 -22.43 -16.87 -1.36
N LEU A 177 -22.55 -17.22 -2.65
CA LEU A 177 -22.74 -18.61 -3.08
C LEU A 177 -21.49 -19.50 -2.88
N ASP A 178 -20.33 -18.88 -2.64
CA ASP A 178 -19.08 -19.59 -2.45
C ASP A 178 -18.80 -19.87 -0.95
N ILE A 179 -19.65 -19.38 -0.03
CA ILE A 179 -19.53 -19.62 1.41
C ILE A 179 -19.56 -21.12 1.72
N GLY A 180 -18.61 -21.57 2.55
CA GLY A 180 -18.43 -22.97 2.92
C GLY A 180 -17.59 -23.79 1.93
N LEU A 181 -17.17 -23.21 0.80
CA LEU A 181 -16.32 -23.87 -0.20
C LEU A 181 -14.86 -23.51 0.00
N HIS A 182 -13.96 -24.47 -0.22
CA HIS A 182 -12.54 -24.15 -0.40
C HIS A 182 -12.27 -23.58 -1.79
N ILE A 183 -11.17 -22.85 -1.89
CA ILE A 183 -10.69 -22.23 -3.12
C ILE A 183 -9.30 -22.76 -3.44
N LYS A 184 -9.04 -23.00 -4.72
CA LYS A 184 -7.73 -23.39 -5.22
C LYS A 184 -7.23 -22.36 -6.23
N LEU A 185 -5.99 -21.90 -6.06
CA LEU A 185 -5.28 -21.07 -7.03
C LEU A 185 -4.23 -21.92 -7.75
N LYS A 186 -4.32 -22.00 -9.08
CA LYS A 186 -3.24 -22.44 -9.94
C LYS A 186 -2.58 -21.22 -10.56
N CYS A 187 -1.30 -21.03 -10.31
CA CYS A 187 -0.54 -19.89 -10.82
C CYS A 187 0.73 -20.34 -11.53
N THR A 188 1.12 -19.64 -12.58
CA THR A 188 2.33 -19.94 -13.38
C THR A 188 3.17 -18.68 -13.53
N PRO A 189 4.45 -18.68 -13.12
CA PRO A 189 5.29 -17.50 -13.23
C PRO A 189 5.68 -17.27 -14.69
N GLY A 190 5.75 -16.01 -15.14
CA GLY A 190 6.09 -15.66 -16.52
C GLY A 190 7.02 -14.45 -16.62
N SER A 191 7.74 -14.35 -17.75
CA SER A 191 8.63 -13.23 -18.10
C SER A 191 8.25 -12.54 -19.43
N GLY A 192 7.09 -12.89 -19.99
CA GLY A 192 6.59 -12.38 -21.27
C GLY A 192 6.98 -13.24 -22.47
N ASP A 193 8.17 -13.82 -22.46
CA ASP A 193 8.67 -14.73 -23.51
C ASP A 193 8.48 -16.22 -23.15
N ARG A 194 8.41 -16.54 -21.85
CA ARG A 194 8.30 -17.92 -21.36
C ARG A 194 7.60 -18.01 -20.00
N TYR A 195 7.21 -19.24 -19.67
CA TYR A 195 6.62 -19.60 -18.39
C TYR A 195 7.53 -20.55 -17.60
N GLY A 196 7.50 -20.42 -16.28
CA GLY A 196 8.13 -21.35 -15.36
C GLY A 196 7.25 -22.53 -14.97
N VAL A 197 7.50 -23.08 -13.79
CA VAL A 197 6.72 -24.22 -13.26
C VAL A 197 5.47 -23.70 -12.55
N SER A 198 4.30 -24.20 -12.93
CA SER A 198 3.04 -23.88 -12.26
C SER A 198 3.01 -24.42 -10.83
N ARG A 199 2.35 -23.68 -9.93
CA ARG A 199 2.06 -24.10 -8.55
C ARG A 199 0.54 -24.12 -8.34
N GLU A 200 0.07 -25.06 -7.54
CA GLU A 200 -1.31 -25.11 -7.06
C GLU A 200 -1.32 -24.88 -5.55
N LEU A 201 -2.23 -24.03 -5.08
CA LEU A 201 -2.42 -23.66 -3.68
C LEU A 201 -3.87 -23.87 -3.30
N LEU A 202 -4.09 -24.51 -2.16
CA LEU A 202 -5.41 -24.70 -1.56
C LEU A 202 -5.59 -23.71 -0.42
N SER A 203 -6.79 -23.16 -0.26
CA SER A 203 -7.11 -22.30 0.88
C SER A 203 -7.00 -23.07 2.20
N ALA A 204 -6.54 -22.40 3.25
CA ALA A 204 -6.38 -23.01 4.58
C ALA A 204 -7.74 -23.37 5.22
N GLY A 205 -8.79 -22.62 4.88
CA GLY A 205 -10.17 -22.90 5.28
C GLY A 205 -11.15 -22.51 4.19
N PRO A 206 -12.46 -22.77 4.41
CA PRO A 206 -13.50 -22.40 3.48
C PRO A 206 -13.79 -20.90 3.51
N VAL A 207 -14.44 -20.39 2.46
CA VAL A 207 -14.96 -19.02 2.44
C VAL A 207 -15.99 -18.81 3.55
N GLN A 208 -15.83 -17.73 4.30
CA GLN A 208 -16.72 -17.33 5.39
C GLN A 208 -17.64 -16.18 4.95
N ALA A 209 -18.72 -15.97 5.68
CA ALA A 209 -19.58 -14.81 5.48
C ALA A 209 -18.85 -13.51 5.85
N GLY A 210 -18.93 -12.49 4.99
CA GLY A 210 -18.47 -11.15 5.33
C GLY A 210 -19.42 -10.41 6.30
N PRO A 211 -19.03 -9.23 6.82
CA PRO A 211 -19.85 -8.39 7.73
C PRO A 211 -21.15 -7.79 7.15
N GLY A 212 -21.54 -8.16 5.93
CA GLY A 212 -22.59 -7.47 5.17
C GLY A 212 -22.05 -6.20 4.50
N VAL A 213 -22.91 -5.18 4.33
CA VAL A 213 -22.52 -3.87 3.78
C VAL A 213 -21.41 -3.27 4.66
N CYS A 214 -20.54 -2.41 4.13
CA CYS A 214 -19.47 -1.71 4.84
C CYS A 214 -19.64 -0.18 4.86
N THR A 215 -19.02 0.59 5.78
CA THR A 215 -19.14 2.06 5.84
C THR A 215 -18.42 2.68 4.66
N PHE A 216 -17.35 2.03 4.20
CA PHE A 216 -16.69 2.39 2.96
C PHE A 216 -17.48 2.00 1.70
N ASP A 217 -18.49 1.11 1.76
CA ASP A 217 -19.22 0.72 0.55
C ASP A 217 -20.00 1.93 -0.04
N GLN A 218 -20.61 2.76 0.81
CA GLN A 218 -21.26 4.00 0.35
C GLN A 218 -20.25 5.02 -0.16
N ARG A 219 -19.04 5.02 0.39
CA ARG A 219 -17.94 5.89 -0.03
C ARG A 219 -17.38 5.47 -1.38
N HIS A 220 -17.35 4.16 -1.65
CA HIS A 220 -16.91 3.59 -2.93
C HIS A 220 -17.76 4.02 -4.12
N VAL A 221 -19.02 4.44 -3.88
CA VAL A 221 -19.87 5.04 -4.93
C VAL A 221 -19.20 6.28 -5.53
N TYR A 222 -18.55 7.10 -4.71
CA TYR A 222 -17.84 8.32 -5.14
C TYR A 222 -16.47 8.03 -5.75
N THR A 223 -15.96 6.80 -5.61
CA THR A 223 -14.62 6.41 -6.04
C THR A 223 -14.64 5.24 -7.00
N SER A 224 -15.74 5.04 -7.71
CA SER A 224 -15.96 3.91 -8.62
C SER A 224 -14.97 3.83 -9.79
N ARG A 225 -14.25 4.92 -10.07
CA ARG A 225 -13.28 5.04 -11.17
C ARG A 225 -11.99 5.71 -10.71
N LEU A 226 -10.93 5.43 -11.46
CA LEU A 226 -9.70 6.22 -11.42
C LEU A 226 -9.98 7.67 -11.80
N THR A 227 -9.16 8.58 -11.27
CA THR A 227 -9.20 10.01 -11.56
C THR A 227 -8.61 10.34 -12.94
N GLY A 228 -8.95 11.51 -13.47
CA GLY A 228 -8.40 12.02 -14.73
C GLY A 228 -7.01 12.65 -14.55
N GLY A 229 -6.31 12.91 -15.67
CA GLY A 229 -4.92 13.41 -15.68
C GLY A 229 -4.65 14.72 -14.93
N GLY A 230 -5.67 15.57 -14.74
CA GLY A 230 -5.54 16.84 -14.00
C GLY A 230 -5.82 16.74 -12.49
N THR A 231 -6.13 15.54 -11.99
CA THR A 231 -6.66 15.33 -10.64
C THR A 231 -5.90 14.22 -9.94
N VAL A 232 -5.81 14.30 -8.62
CA VAL A 232 -5.09 13.39 -7.73
C VAL A 232 -6.01 13.04 -6.56
N ARG A 233 -6.39 11.77 -6.45
CA ARG A 233 -7.10 11.28 -5.28
C ARG A 233 -6.10 10.86 -4.21
N THR A 234 -6.18 11.51 -3.06
CA THR A 234 -5.28 11.29 -1.93
C THR A 234 -6.04 10.73 -0.74
N VAL A 235 -5.48 9.68 -0.15
CA VAL A 235 -5.96 9.06 1.07
C VAL A 235 -4.99 9.30 2.22
N SER A 236 -5.50 9.59 3.41
CA SER A 236 -4.76 9.51 4.67
C SER A 236 -5.48 8.60 5.65
N TYR A 237 -4.83 7.59 6.21
CA TYR A 237 -5.50 6.65 7.10
C TYR A 237 -4.58 5.98 8.11
N ASN A 238 -4.84 6.23 9.39
CA ASN A 238 -4.26 5.43 10.47
C ASN A 238 -5.04 4.12 10.57
N ILE A 239 -4.38 2.99 10.31
CA ILE A 239 -5.04 1.67 10.16
C ILE A 239 -5.06 0.82 11.44
N LEU A 240 -4.68 1.40 12.59
CA LEU A 240 -4.57 0.75 13.89
C LEU A 240 -3.60 -0.43 13.90
N ALA A 241 -2.42 -0.24 14.47
CA ALA A 241 -1.39 -1.27 14.50
C ALA A 241 -1.84 -2.45 15.38
N ASP A 242 -1.54 -3.64 14.91
CA ASP A 242 -1.93 -4.88 15.58
C ASP A 242 -1.28 -5.04 16.96
N ILE A 243 -0.03 -4.58 17.07
CA ILE A 243 0.69 -4.53 18.36
C ILE A 243 -0.07 -3.74 19.43
N TYR A 244 -0.89 -2.75 19.04
CA TYR A 244 -1.72 -2.01 19.96
C TYR A 244 -3.09 -2.67 20.14
N ALA A 245 -3.72 -3.15 19.07
CA ALA A 245 -5.05 -3.76 19.11
C ALA A 245 -5.12 -5.07 19.93
N GLN A 246 -4.05 -5.87 19.93
CA GLN A 246 -4.06 -7.20 20.55
C GLN A 246 -3.90 -7.22 22.07
N THR A 247 -3.51 -6.08 22.67
CA THR A 247 -3.25 -6.01 24.12
C THR A 247 -4.52 -6.25 24.94
N GLU A 248 -4.37 -6.80 26.15
CA GLU A 248 -5.50 -6.98 27.09
C GLU A 248 -6.16 -5.64 27.44
N LEU A 249 -5.36 -4.58 27.57
CA LEU A 249 -5.85 -3.22 27.77
C LEU A 249 -6.75 -2.78 26.62
N SER A 250 -6.32 -3.01 25.38
CA SER A 250 -7.12 -2.67 24.20
C SER A 250 -8.43 -3.45 24.15
N LYS A 251 -8.38 -4.77 24.36
CA LYS A 251 -9.57 -5.63 24.29
C LYS A 251 -10.58 -5.35 25.41
N ASN A 252 -10.10 -5.10 26.63
CA ASN A 252 -10.96 -5.03 27.81
C ASN A 252 -11.30 -3.60 28.26
N VAL A 253 -10.51 -2.60 27.87
CA VAL A 253 -10.66 -1.20 28.34
C VAL A 253 -10.89 -0.23 27.18
N LEU A 254 -10.08 -0.29 26.12
CA LEU A 254 -10.23 0.67 25.01
C LEU A 254 -11.39 0.29 24.08
N TYR A 255 -11.53 -1.00 23.77
CA TYR A 255 -12.49 -1.53 22.78
C TYR A 255 -13.38 -2.67 23.34
N PRO A 256 -13.93 -2.58 24.57
CA PRO A 256 -14.75 -3.65 25.15
C PRO A 256 -16.07 -3.90 24.37
N TYR A 257 -16.46 -2.93 23.55
CA TYR A 257 -17.63 -2.99 22.66
C TYR A 257 -17.36 -3.68 21.32
N CYS A 258 -16.09 -3.88 20.95
CA CYS A 258 -15.72 -4.54 19.71
C CYS A 258 -15.69 -6.06 19.92
N ALA A 259 -16.27 -6.83 18.99
CA ALA A 259 -16.17 -8.27 19.07
C ALA A 259 -14.72 -8.73 18.93
N PRO A 260 -14.24 -9.69 19.74
CA PRO A 260 -12.84 -10.11 19.72
C PRO A 260 -12.32 -10.54 18.34
N TYR A 261 -13.15 -11.23 17.54
CA TYR A 261 -12.77 -11.66 16.20
C TYR A 261 -12.65 -10.49 15.20
N ALA A 262 -13.33 -9.37 15.46
CA ALA A 262 -13.28 -8.18 14.60
C ALA A 262 -12.04 -7.30 14.88
N LEU A 263 -11.39 -7.51 16.02
CA LEU A 263 -10.06 -6.94 16.33
C LEU A 263 -8.92 -7.76 15.72
N ASP A 264 -9.18 -9.02 15.38
CA ASP A 264 -8.20 -9.92 14.79
C ASP A 264 -7.63 -9.35 13.47
N ILE A 265 -6.32 -9.47 13.32
CA ILE A 265 -5.61 -8.84 12.21
C ILE A 265 -6.04 -9.37 10.85
N ASP A 266 -6.34 -10.67 10.72
CA ASP A 266 -6.69 -11.25 9.43
C ASP A 266 -8.07 -10.76 8.95
N TYR A 267 -8.99 -10.61 9.91
CA TYR A 267 -10.29 -10.00 9.67
C TYR A 267 -10.13 -8.54 9.26
N ARG A 268 -9.40 -7.76 10.08
CA ARG A 268 -9.13 -6.34 9.83
C ARG A 268 -8.48 -6.11 8.47
N GLN A 269 -7.41 -6.81 8.15
CA GLN A 269 -6.71 -6.70 6.87
C GLN A 269 -7.65 -6.96 5.68
N SER A 270 -8.56 -7.93 5.78
CA SER A 270 -9.53 -8.20 4.71
C SER A 270 -10.39 -6.98 4.40
N LEU A 271 -10.87 -6.30 5.44
CA LEU A 271 -11.62 -5.07 5.29
C LEU A 271 -10.72 -3.92 4.78
N ILE A 272 -9.49 -3.74 5.27
CA ILE A 272 -8.56 -2.66 4.82
C ILE A 272 -8.30 -2.80 3.32
N LYS A 273 -8.03 -4.02 2.87
CA LYS A 273 -7.76 -4.29 1.45
C LYS A 273 -8.96 -3.90 0.58
N LYS A 274 -10.17 -4.28 0.98
CA LYS A 274 -11.39 -3.89 0.25
C LYS A 274 -11.58 -2.37 0.28
N GLU A 275 -11.43 -1.75 1.45
CA GLU A 275 -11.58 -0.32 1.64
C GLU A 275 -10.62 0.48 0.73
N LEU A 276 -9.32 0.20 0.82
CA LEU A 276 -8.30 0.96 0.10
C LEU A 276 -8.35 0.72 -1.42
N SER A 277 -8.53 -0.53 -1.85
CA SER A 277 -8.63 -0.84 -3.28
C SER A 277 -9.85 -0.22 -3.94
N GLY A 278 -11.00 -0.20 -3.25
CA GLY A 278 -12.23 0.42 -3.76
C GLY A 278 -12.17 1.96 -3.83
N TYR A 279 -11.22 2.60 -3.13
CA TYR A 279 -11.01 4.04 -3.26
C TYR A 279 -10.38 4.46 -4.58
N ASN A 280 -9.75 3.54 -5.33
CA ASN A 280 -9.15 3.87 -6.62
C ASN A 280 -8.25 5.12 -6.53
N ALA A 281 -7.51 5.24 -5.42
CA ALA A 281 -6.70 6.41 -5.10
C ALA A 281 -5.41 6.46 -5.93
N ASP A 282 -4.83 7.64 -6.06
CA ASP A 282 -3.54 7.85 -6.71
C ASP A 282 -2.41 7.89 -5.69
N ILE A 283 -2.66 8.45 -4.51
CA ILE A 283 -1.74 8.49 -3.36
C ILE A 283 -2.49 8.00 -2.12
N ILE A 284 -1.86 7.10 -1.35
CA ILE A 284 -2.38 6.62 -0.06
C ILE A 284 -1.28 6.76 0.99
N CYS A 285 -1.49 7.59 2.00
CA CYS A 285 -0.62 7.75 3.16
C CYS A 285 -1.23 7.03 4.36
N LEU A 286 -0.52 6.06 4.91
CA LEU A 286 -0.96 5.25 6.03
C LEU A 286 -0.08 5.44 7.25
N GLN A 287 -0.70 5.37 8.43
CA GLN A 287 -0.03 5.36 9.73
C GLN A 287 -0.39 4.10 10.50
N GLU A 288 0.42 3.75 11.51
CA GLU A 288 0.23 2.53 12.31
C GLU A 288 0.25 1.24 11.47
N VAL A 289 1.16 1.19 10.50
CA VAL A 289 1.32 0.02 9.62
C VAL A 289 2.37 -0.90 10.21
N ASP A 290 1.98 -2.08 10.70
CA ASP A 290 2.94 -3.11 11.13
C ASP A 290 3.81 -3.57 9.94
N LYS A 291 5.08 -3.92 10.21
CA LYS A 291 6.01 -4.36 9.16
C LYS A 291 5.50 -5.57 8.36
N SER A 292 4.89 -6.54 9.02
CA SER A 292 4.28 -7.72 8.37
C SER A 292 3.02 -7.34 7.59
N VAL A 293 2.17 -6.46 8.14
CA VAL A 293 0.97 -5.97 7.45
C VAL A 293 1.36 -5.27 6.13
N PHE A 294 2.42 -4.46 6.14
CA PHE A 294 2.93 -3.84 4.91
C PHE A 294 3.39 -4.89 3.89
N ALA A 295 4.31 -5.78 4.27
CA ALA A 295 4.95 -6.70 3.35
C ALA A 295 4.04 -7.84 2.86
N ASP A 296 3.22 -8.39 3.77
CA ASP A 296 2.46 -9.61 3.54
C ASP A 296 1.02 -9.34 3.11
N SER A 297 0.48 -8.14 3.36
CA SER A 297 -0.93 -7.82 3.10
C SER A 297 -1.11 -6.63 2.17
N LEU A 298 -0.61 -5.45 2.53
CA LEU A 298 -0.87 -4.22 1.78
C LEU A 298 -0.14 -4.18 0.44
N VAL A 299 1.14 -4.55 0.41
CA VAL A 299 1.92 -4.60 -0.85
C VAL A 299 1.28 -5.57 -1.84
N PRO A 300 1.03 -6.85 -1.53
CA PRO A 300 0.40 -7.76 -2.48
C PRO A 300 -0.99 -7.30 -2.95
N ALA A 301 -1.77 -6.69 -2.05
CA ALA A 301 -3.11 -6.22 -2.37
C ALA A 301 -3.06 -4.99 -3.29
N LEU A 302 -2.41 -3.90 -2.87
CA LEU A 302 -2.41 -2.64 -3.61
C LEU A 302 -1.59 -2.72 -4.91
N ASP A 303 -0.59 -3.60 -4.96
CA ASP A 303 0.12 -3.93 -6.21
C ASP A 303 -0.81 -4.53 -7.26
N ALA A 304 -1.74 -5.39 -6.85
CA ALA A 304 -2.74 -5.94 -7.77
C ALA A 304 -3.72 -4.88 -8.31
N TYR A 305 -3.81 -3.71 -7.65
CA TYR A 305 -4.56 -2.54 -8.10
C TYR A 305 -3.67 -1.44 -8.70
N GLY A 306 -2.42 -1.78 -9.06
CA GLY A 306 -1.52 -0.90 -9.81
C GLY A 306 -0.75 0.12 -8.97
N MET A 307 -0.65 -0.08 -7.66
CA MET A 307 0.06 0.81 -6.75
C MET A 307 1.36 0.21 -6.23
N GLU A 308 2.36 1.06 -6.06
CA GLU A 308 3.64 0.71 -5.45
C GLU A 308 3.74 1.38 -4.07
N GLY A 309 4.34 0.71 -3.09
CA GLY A 309 4.38 1.14 -1.71
C GLY A 309 5.78 1.35 -1.17
N LEU A 310 5.95 2.38 -0.34
CA LEU A 310 7.17 2.70 0.40
C LEU A 310 6.88 2.66 1.89
N PHE A 311 7.78 2.06 2.68
CA PHE A 311 7.60 1.89 4.12
C PHE A 311 8.74 2.50 4.92
N LYS A 312 8.38 3.29 5.94
CA LYS A 312 9.28 3.85 6.94
C LYS A 312 8.87 3.37 8.32
N VAL A 313 9.62 2.41 8.86
CA VAL A 313 9.44 1.95 10.25
C VAL A 313 9.82 3.05 11.23
N LYS A 314 9.08 3.18 12.33
CA LYS A 314 9.50 4.05 13.44
C LYS A 314 10.54 3.31 14.28
N ASP A 315 11.62 4.00 14.62
CA ASP A 315 12.69 3.44 15.44
C ASP A 315 12.15 2.85 16.75
N LYS A 316 12.64 1.66 17.14
CA LYS A 316 12.24 0.94 18.37
C LYS A 316 10.77 0.55 18.43
N GLN A 317 10.04 0.64 17.31
CA GLN A 317 8.65 0.21 17.18
C GLN A 317 8.51 -0.84 16.06
N HIS A 318 7.39 -1.56 16.08
CA HIS A 318 7.09 -2.59 15.07
C HIS A 318 6.15 -2.09 13.96
N GLU A 319 5.67 -0.85 14.10
CA GLU A 319 4.82 -0.15 13.14
C GLU A 319 5.53 1.08 12.55
N GLY A 320 4.96 1.62 11.48
CA GLY A 320 5.47 2.81 10.84
C GLY A 320 4.48 3.45 9.87
N LEU A 321 5.06 4.17 8.93
CA LEU A 321 4.37 4.95 7.91
C LEU A 321 4.51 4.24 6.57
N ALA A 322 3.44 4.25 5.78
CA ALA A 322 3.50 3.80 4.40
C ALA A 322 2.94 4.86 3.45
N THR A 323 3.57 5.04 2.29
CA THR A 323 3.03 5.85 1.20
C THR A 323 2.95 4.97 -0.03
N PHE A 324 1.75 4.79 -0.56
CA PHE A 324 1.52 4.12 -1.83
C PHE A 324 1.19 5.13 -2.92
N TYR A 325 1.69 4.90 -4.13
CA TYR A 325 1.42 5.73 -5.29
C TYR A 325 1.07 4.86 -6.51
N ARG A 326 0.16 5.36 -7.34
CA ARG A 326 -0.32 4.65 -8.54
C ARG A 326 0.71 4.72 -9.66
N ARG A 327 1.22 3.57 -10.13
CA ARG A 327 2.28 3.51 -11.16
C ARG A 327 1.88 4.11 -12.51
N SER A 328 0.59 4.05 -12.86
CA SER A 328 0.08 4.66 -14.10
C SER A 328 -0.01 6.20 -14.02
N ARG A 329 0.21 6.79 -12.85
CA ARG A 329 0.15 8.24 -12.62
C ARG A 329 1.47 8.80 -12.13
N PHE A 330 2.18 8.08 -11.27
CA PHE A 330 3.38 8.57 -10.61
C PHE A 330 4.53 7.58 -10.71
N LYS A 331 5.73 8.13 -10.82
CA LYS A 331 6.99 7.42 -10.63
C LYS A 331 7.73 8.03 -9.44
N LEU A 332 8.29 7.18 -8.58
CA LEU A 332 9.18 7.64 -7.52
C LEU A 332 10.43 8.31 -8.09
N LEU A 333 10.69 9.55 -7.65
CA LEU A 333 11.93 10.26 -7.96
C LEU A 333 12.94 10.13 -6.80
N ALA A 334 12.50 10.39 -5.57
CA ALA A 334 13.36 10.33 -4.38
C ALA A 334 12.56 10.17 -3.08
N GLN A 335 13.24 9.68 -2.04
CA GLN A 335 12.75 9.65 -0.66
C GLN A 335 13.65 10.51 0.23
N HIS A 336 13.05 11.28 1.12
CA HIS A 336 13.71 12.20 2.05
C HIS A 336 13.24 11.96 3.49
N ASP A 337 13.10 10.69 3.87
CA ASP A 337 12.54 10.29 5.17
C ASP A 337 13.46 10.65 6.34
N VAL A 338 12.91 11.23 7.40
CA VAL A 338 13.68 11.64 8.59
C VAL A 338 13.03 11.17 9.89
N LYS A 339 13.88 10.87 10.88
CA LYS A 339 13.44 10.73 12.27
C LYS A 339 13.58 12.08 12.95
N LEU A 340 12.48 12.61 13.49
CA LEU A 340 12.41 14.01 13.91
C LEU A 340 13.39 14.33 15.05
N SER A 341 13.56 13.41 16.01
CA SER A 341 14.52 13.59 17.10
C SER A 341 15.96 13.68 16.61
N ASP A 342 16.30 12.92 15.57
CA ASP A 342 17.66 12.86 15.05
C ASP A 342 17.92 14.11 14.23
N ALA A 343 16.98 14.47 13.33
CA ALA A 343 17.03 15.70 12.54
C ALA A 343 17.20 16.94 13.43
N LEU A 344 16.46 17.05 14.54
CA LEU A 344 16.57 18.17 15.47
C LEU A 344 18.00 18.42 15.98
N VAL A 345 18.83 17.37 16.11
CA VAL A 345 20.17 17.46 16.68
C VAL A 345 21.27 17.44 15.62
N SER A 346 21.11 16.62 14.57
CA SER A 346 22.16 16.41 13.58
C SER A 346 22.08 17.37 12.39
N ASP A 347 20.90 17.87 12.05
CA ASP A 347 20.69 18.68 10.85
C ASP A 347 20.89 20.18 11.15
N PRO A 348 21.81 20.87 10.44
CA PRO A 348 21.96 22.32 10.54
C PRO A 348 20.66 23.12 10.33
N LEU A 349 19.70 22.60 9.55
CA LEU A 349 18.39 23.21 9.29
C LEU A 349 17.60 23.51 10.58
N HIS A 350 17.82 22.70 11.62
CA HIS A 350 17.08 22.79 12.87
C HIS A 350 17.88 23.42 14.02
N ARG A 351 19.07 23.97 13.76
CA ARG A 351 19.94 24.55 14.80
C ARG A 351 19.28 25.66 15.61
N ASP A 352 18.55 26.56 14.95
CA ASP A 352 17.77 27.63 15.62
C ASP A 352 16.69 27.04 16.54
N LEU A 353 15.96 26.03 16.07
CA LEU A 353 14.92 25.37 16.85
C LEU A 353 15.50 24.62 18.05
N LEU A 354 16.64 23.95 17.85
CA LEU A 354 17.39 23.28 18.90
C LEU A 354 17.87 24.27 19.97
N SER A 355 18.34 25.46 19.59
CA SER A 355 18.69 26.51 20.56
C SER A 355 17.45 26.92 21.36
N LYS A 356 16.37 27.31 20.67
CA LYS A 356 15.13 27.77 21.31
C LYS A 356 14.56 26.76 22.32
N ILE A 357 14.51 25.48 21.97
CA ILE A 357 14.01 24.46 22.91
C ILE A 357 15.01 24.20 24.06
N THR A 358 16.32 24.29 23.81
CA THR A 358 17.34 24.14 24.85
C THR A 358 17.29 25.28 25.85
N ASP A 359 17.12 26.51 25.37
CA ASP A 359 17.05 27.73 26.18
C ASP A 359 15.70 27.83 26.93
N GLY A 360 14.61 27.32 26.32
CA GLY A 360 13.27 27.32 26.91
C GLY A 360 13.09 26.27 28.01
N SER A 361 13.31 24.99 27.72
CA SER A 361 13.19 23.91 28.72
C SER A 361 14.03 22.68 28.38
N PRO A 362 15.04 22.35 29.22
CA PRO A 362 15.79 21.10 29.11
C PRO A 362 14.90 19.85 29.16
N ALA A 363 13.82 19.87 29.95
CA ALA A 363 12.88 18.76 30.06
C ALA A 363 12.06 18.57 28.77
N ALA A 364 11.59 19.66 28.17
CA ALA A 364 10.90 19.60 26.88
C ALA A 364 11.81 19.07 25.77
N LYS A 365 13.08 19.53 25.75
CA LYS A 365 14.11 19.00 24.84
C LYS A 365 14.31 17.51 25.02
N GLU A 366 14.55 17.05 26.24
CA GLU A 366 14.76 15.63 26.50
C GLU A 366 13.55 14.80 26.04
N LYS A 367 12.33 15.26 26.37
CA LYS A 367 11.10 14.60 25.96
C LYS A 367 10.94 14.53 24.44
N ALA A 368 11.26 15.61 23.71
CA ALA A 368 11.26 15.64 22.25
C ALA A 368 12.27 14.62 21.66
N LEU A 369 13.48 14.55 22.22
CA LEU A 369 14.54 13.64 21.77
C LEU A 369 14.26 12.16 22.08
N GLN A 370 13.48 11.88 23.12
CA GLN A 370 13.04 10.53 23.45
C GLN A 370 11.92 10.01 22.53
N ARG A 371 11.37 10.80 21.60
CA ARG A 371 10.32 10.34 20.67
C ARG A 371 10.93 9.69 19.44
N SER A 372 10.33 8.59 18.99
CA SER A 372 10.69 7.87 17.76
C SER A 372 9.86 8.31 16.53
N THR A 373 9.17 9.45 16.62
CA THR A 373 8.34 9.98 15.54
C THR A 373 9.17 10.20 14.28
N SER A 374 8.64 9.71 13.16
CA SER A 374 9.25 9.83 11.84
C SER A 374 8.37 10.65 10.90
N LEU A 375 8.99 11.23 9.89
CA LEU A 375 8.35 11.87 8.76
C LEU A 375 8.80 11.13 7.51
N GLN A 376 7.85 10.65 6.73
CA GLN A 376 8.11 10.06 5.41
C GLN A 376 7.89 11.17 4.37
N VAL A 377 8.84 11.39 3.47
CA VAL A 377 8.75 12.40 2.41
C VAL A 377 9.13 11.76 1.09
N THR A 378 8.21 11.79 0.14
CA THR A 378 8.34 11.16 -1.17
C THR A 378 8.12 12.20 -2.26
N VAL A 379 9.08 12.33 -3.16
CA VAL A 379 8.92 13.17 -4.36
C VAL A 379 8.52 12.26 -5.51
N LEU A 380 7.35 12.57 -6.08
CA LEU A 380 6.74 11.82 -7.17
C LEU A 380 6.72 12.67 -8.44
N HIS A 381 6.94 12.01 -9.57
CA HIS A 381 6.91 12.60 -10.90
C HIS A 381 5.69 12.08 -11.66
N ASP A 382 4.87 12.95 -12.25
CA ASP A 382 3.71 12.54 -13.06
C ASP A 382 4.19 11.86 -14.35
N VAL A 383 3.68 10.65 -14.62
CA VAL A 383 4.02 9.89 -15.81
C VAL A 383 3.46 10.55 -17.09
N ASN A 384 2.36 11.30 -16.96
CA ASN A 384 1.66 11.92 -18.08
C ASN A 384 2.18 13.34 -18.38
N ASP A 385 2.85 13.98 -17.43
CA ASP A 385 3.47 15.30 -17.62
C ASP A 385 4.79 15.37 -16.84
N PRO A 386 5.93 15.21 -17.52
CA PRO A 386 7.24 15.20 -16.86
C PRO A 386 7.65 16.50 -16.16
N SER A 387 6.94 17.61 -16.43
CA SER A 387 7.16 18.87 -15.73
C SER A 387 6.51 18.91 -14.34
N ARG A 388 5.59 17.98 -14.04
CA ARG A 388 4.84 17.94 -12.79
C ARG A 388 5.51 17.02 -11.79
N LEU A 389 6.00 17.63 -10.73
CA LEU A 389 6.46 16.96 -9.52
C LEU A 389 5.48 17.25 -8.38
N ILE A 390 5.40 16.36 -7.40
CA ILE A 390 4.64 16.57 -6.18
C ILE A 390 5.40 16.01 -4.98
N CYS A 391 5.46 16.78 -3.90
CA CYS A 391 6.04 16.39 -2.63
C CYS A 391 4.93 15.84 -1.73
N VAL A 392 5.00 14.55 -1.41
CA VAL A 392 4.05 13.87 -0.52
C VAL A 392 4.74 13.57 0.80
N ALA A 393 4.24 14.18 1.87
CA ALA A 393 4.69 13.95 3.23
C ALA A 393 3.63 13.18 4.03
N ASN A 394 4.09 12.26 4.88
CA ASN A 394 3.26 11.45 5.77
C ASN A 394 3.88 11.41 7.18
N THR A 395 3.09 11.60 8.23
CA THR A 395 3.57 11.48 9.61
C THR A 395 2.53 10.93 10.59
N HIS A 396 2.99 10.53 11.77
CA HIS A 396 2.16 10.19 12.92
C HIS A 396 2.79 10.82 14.17
N LEU A 397 2.27 11.97 14.60
CA LEU A 397 2.83 12.78 15.68
C LEU A 397 2.54 12.22 17.06
N TYR A 398 3.21 12.78 18.08
CA TYR A 398 3.11 12.30 19.45
C TYR A 398 1.68 12.33 20.01
N TRP A 399 1.21 11.18 20.46
CA TRP A 399 -0.19 10.92 20.83
C TRP A 399 -0.66 11.55 22.15
N HIS A 400 0.24 11.85 23.07
CA HIS A 400 -0.16 12.17 24.45
C HIS A 400 -1.00 13.45 24.50
N PRO A 401 -2.16 13.47 25.18
CA PRO A 401 -3.05 14.64 25.17
C PRO A 401 -2.37 15.94 25.60
N LYS A 402 -1.54 15.89 26.65
CA LYS A 402 -0.75 17.03 27.15
C LYS A 402 0.53 17.33 26.35
N GLY A 403 0.72 16.73 25.19
CA GLY A 403 1.94 16.83 24.39
C GLY A 403 1.92 17.93 23.33
N GLY A 404 1.13 19.00 23.50
CA GLY A 404 0.96 20.05 22.50
C GLY A 404 2.27 20.76 22.14
N ASN A 405 3.08 21.09 23.15
CA ASN A 405 4.41 21.68 23.01
C ASN A 405 5.34 20.78 22.18
N ILE A 406 5.35 19.47 22.44
CA ILE A 406 6.16 18.50 21.70
C ILE A 406 5.65 18.35 20.27
N ARG A 407 4.33 18.31 20.05
CA ARG A 407 3.76 18.27 18.70
C ARG A 407 4.10 19.51 17.88
N LEU A 408 4.13 20.70 18.50
CA LEU A 408 4.57 21.94 17.83
C LEU A 408 6.03 21.86 17.38
N VAL A 409 6.93 21.38 18.23
CA VAL A 409 8.34 21.16 17.87
C VAL A 409 8.45 20.15 16.72
N GLN A 410 7.70 19.04 16.78
CA GLN A 410 7.66 18.04 15.71
C GLN A 410 7.14 18.59 14.38
N ALA A 411 6.08 19.41 14.42
CA ALA A 411 5.54 20.09 13.26
C ALA A 411 6.56 21.07 12.67
N ALA A 412 7.29 21.82 13.51
CA ALA A 412 8.31 22.76 13.07
C ALA A 412 9.48 22.07 12.33
N ILE A 413 9.95 20.93 12.86
CA ILE A 413 10.95 20.10 12.19
C ILE A 413 10.40 19.63 10.83
N SER A 414 9.17 19.11 10.83
CA SER A 414 8.55 18.54 9.64
C SER A 414 8.35 19.58 8.53
N LEU A 415 7.80 20.75 8.87
CA LEU A 415 7.50 21.82 7.91
C LEU A 415 8.77 22.45 7.36
N ARG A 416 9.82 22.65 8.19
CA ARG A 416 11.13 23.11 7.69
C ARG A 416 11.76 22.11 6.73
N HIS A 417 11.72 20.82 7.06
CA HIS A 417 12.23 19.75 6.19
C HIS A 417 11.47 19.67 4.87
N ILE A 418 10.14 19.69 4.92
CA ILE A 418 9.28 19.71 3.72
C ILE A 418 9.56 20.97 2.90
N GLN A 419 9.72 22.13 3.52
CA GLN A 419 10.03 23.38 2.83
C GLN A 419 11.38 23.30 2.12
N GLN A 420 12.42 22.77 2.77
CA GLN A 420 13.72 22.56 2.13
C GLN A 420 13.60 21.64 0.91
N VAL A 421 12.89 20.51 1.04
CA VAL A 421 12.67 19.59 -0.08
C VAL A 421 11.88 20.29 -1.19
N ALA A 422 10.67 20.76 -0.90
CA ALA A 422 9.74 21.23 -1.91
C ALA A 422 10.13 22.57 -2.55
N MET A 423 10.71 23.51 -1.78
CA MET A 423 11.04 24.85 -2.28
C MET A 423 12.49 24.98 -2.72
N GLU A 424 13.44 24.36 -2.02
CA GLU A 424 14.87 24.57 -2.28
C GLU A 424 15.47 23.46 -3.17
N LEU A 425 15.22 22.18 -2.85
CA LEU A 425 15.82 21.06 -3.59
C LEU A 425 15.14 20.79 -4.94
N TYR A 426 13.83 21.03 -5.03
CA TYR A 426 13.02 20.74 -6.23
C TYR A 426 12.36 21.98 -6.83
N GLU A 427 12.77 23.20 -6.43
CA GLU A 427 12.34 24.47 -7.05
C GLU A 427 10.82 24.70 -7.07
N HIS A 428 10.19 24.76 -5.87
CA HIS A 428 8.78 25.12 -5.66
C HIS A 428 7.75 24.12 -6.21
N ILE A 429 7.85 22.86 -5.79
CA ILE A 429 6.86 21.84 -6.14
C ILE A 429 5.67 21.81 -5.14
N PRO A 430 4.45 21.47 -5.60
CA PRO A 430 3.27 21.34 -4.74
C PRO A 430 3.48 20.33 -3.60
N VAL A 431 2.89 20.63 -2.44
CA VAL A 431 2.97 19.79 -1.24
C VAL A 431 1.62 19.20 -0.88
N ILE A 432 1.61 17.90 -0.59
CA ILE A 432 0.57 17.21 0.16
C ILE A 432 1.20 16.72 1.46
N PHE A 433 0.72 17.19 2.61
CA PHE A 433 1.16 16.73 3.93
C PHE A 433 0.01 16.03 4.65
N ALA A 434 0.01 14.71 4.58
CA ALA A 434 -0.95 13.83 5.22
C ALA A 434 -0.43 13.30 6.56
N GLY A 435 -1.34 12.87 7.43
CA GLY A 435 -0.92 12.21 8.66
C GLY A 435 -1.98 12.15 9.74
N ASP A 436 -1.64 11.43 10.80
CA ASP A 436 -2.28 11.52 12.10
C ASP A 436 -1.47 12.51 12.95
N PHE A 437 -2.02 13.71 13.14
CA PHE A 437 -1.34 14.79 13.82
C PHE A 437 -1.59 14.77 15.33
N ASN A 438 -2.50 13.90 15.83
CA ASN A 438 -2.93 13.87 17.22
C ASN A 438 -3.27 15.28 17.78
N SER A 439 -3.82 16.15 16.94
CA SER A 439 -4.10 17.56 17.23
C SER A 439 -5.45 17.98 16.65
N THR A 440 -6.28 18.65 17.46
CA THR A 440 -7.59 19.16 17.04
C THR A 440 -7.47 20.49 16.28
N PRO A 441 -8.52 20.93 15.56
CA PRO A 441 -8.52 22.22 14.85
C PRO A 441 -8.31 23.43 15.77
N SER A 442 -8.61 23.29 17.05
CA SER A 442 -8.37 24.32 18.08
C SER A 442 -6.93 24.34 18.65
N SER A 443 -6.06 23.43 18.21
CA SER A 443 -4.69 23.34 18.75
C SER A 443 -3.75 24.34 18.09
N GLY A 444 -2.68 24.70 18.80
CA GLY A 444 -1.62 25.55 18.28
C GLY A 444 -0.91 24.91 17.09
N LEU A 445 -0.84 23.58 17.03
CA LEU A 445 -0.30 22.88 15.85
C LEU A 445 -1.12 23.20 14.59
N TYR A 446 -2.45 23.13 14.68
CA TYR A 446 -3.31 23.37 13.53
C TYR A 446 -3.23 24.84 13.11
N GLU A 447 -3.23 25.77 14.07
CA GLU A 447 -2.96 27.19 13.82
C GLU A 447 -1.62 27.39 13.12
N PHE A 448 -0.55 26.80 13.62
CA PHE A 448 0.79 26.94 13.05
C PHE A 448 0.84 26.47 11.60
N VAL A 449 0.30 25.27 11.30
CA VAL A 449 0.29 24.69 9.95
C VAL A 449 -0.52 25.53 8.96
N THR A 450 -1.67 26.05 9.39
CA THR A 450 -2.62 26.73 8.48
C THR A 450 -2.37 28.22 8.33
N LYS A 451 -1.88 28.90 9.38
CA LYS A 451 -1.55 30.33 9.35
C LYS A 451 -0.11 30.61 8.97
N GLY A 452 0.77 29.60 9.04
CA GLY A 452 2.19 29.74 8.76
C GLY A 452 3.01 30.28 9.92
N GLU A 453 2.40 30.60 11.05
CA GLU A 453 3.07 31.12 12.24
C GLU A 453 2.32 30.78 13.53
N ILE A 454 3.06 30.79 14.64
CA ILE A 454 2.52 30.67 16.00
C ILE A 454 3.34 31.53 16.97
N ALA A 455 2.63 32.24 17.84
CA ALA A 455 3.22 33.14 18.81
C ALA A 455 3.82 32.39 20.02
N GLU A 456 4.82 32.99 20.65
CA GLU A 456 5.42 32.49 21.90
C GLU A 456 4.44 32.44 23.09
N SER A 457 3.38 33.25 23.03
CA SER A 457 2.34 33.35 24.06
C SER A 457 1.25 32.30 23.96
N HIS A 458 1.28 31.43 22.93
CA HIS A 458 0.26 30.41 22.73
C HIS A 458 0.24 29.39 23.88
N GLU A 459 -0.95 28.98 24.32
CA GLU A 459 -1.14 28.12 25.51
C GLU A 459 -0.55 26.71 25.37
N ASP A 460 -0.51 26.15 24.16
CA ASP A 460 0.07 24.82 23.91
C ASP A 460 1.55 24.71 24.32
N TRP A 461 2.29 25.82 24.39
CA TRP A 461 3.66 25.81 24.92
C TRP A 461 3.72 25.40 26.40
N LEU A 462 2.61 25.53 27.13
CA LEU A 462 2.41 25.17 28.53
C LEU A 462 1.60 23.86 28.71
N SER A 463 1.32 23.13 27.63
CA SER A 463 0.38 21.99 27.63
C SER A 463 0.68 20.87 28.63
N ASN A 464 1.94 20.66 29.03
CA ASN A 464 2.31 19.72 30.10
C ASN A 464 2.81 20.38 31.40
N GLY A 465 2.49 21.66 31.61
CA GLY A 465 2.85 22.42 32.80
C GLY A 465 4.20 23.16 32.71
N PRO A 466 4.57 23.92 33.75
CA PRO A 466 5.70 24.86 33.71
C PRO A 466 7.08 24.21 33.51
N GLU A 467 7.28 22.97 33.98
CA GLU A 467 8.57 22.28 33.86
C GLU A 467 8.95 21.97 32.40
N GLU A 468 7.95 21.70 31.56
CA GLU A 468 8.12 21.42 30.13
C GLU A 468 7.74 22.62 29.25
N GLN A 469 7.63 23.83 29.82
CA GLN A 469 7.30 25.02 29.06
C GLN A 469 8.44 25.38 28.10
N CYS A 470 8.15 25.45 26.80
CA CYS A 470 9.14 25.86 25.79
C CYS A 470 8.56 26.92 24.85
N SER A 471 8.13 28.05 25.42
CA SER A 471 7.57 29.18 24.66
C SER A 471 8.54 29.72 23.63
N MET A 472 8.10 29.74 22.36
CA MET A 472 8.88 30.29 21.25
C MET A 472 7.96 30.70 20.11
N SER A 473 8.40 31.67 19.31
CA SER A 473 7.74 32.02 18.05
C SER A 473 8.29 31.15 16.92
N LEU A 474 7.39 30.59 16.12
CA LEU A 474 7.73 29.76 14.95
C LEU A 474 7.00 30.27 13.70
N SER A 475 7.62 30.07 12.54
CA SER A 475 7.01 30.38 11.24
C SER A 475 7.50 29.42 10.13
N HIS A 476 6.72 29.31 9.05
CA HIS A 476 7.06 28.62 7.80
C HIS A 476 6.44 29.32 6.59
N ALA A 477 6.95 29.03 5.38
CA ALA A 477 6.51 29.67 4.14
C ALA A 477 5.42 28.90 3.36
N LEU A 478 5.18 27.62 3.70
CA LEU A 478 4.18 26.78 3.03
C LEU A 478 2.76 27.34 3.25
N LYS A 479 1.95 27.38 2.18
CA LYS A 479 0.55 27.86 2.22
C LYS A 479 -0.43 26.69 2.33
N LEU A 480 -0.49 26.07 3.50
CA LEU A 480 -1.22 24.83 3.69
C LEU A 480 -2.66 25.05 4.15
N SER A 481 -3.59 24.27 3.60
CA SER A 481 -4.99 24.22 4.03
C SER A 481 -5.47 22.78 4.15
N SER A 482 -6.40 22.49 5.06
CA SER A 482 -6.96 21.13 5.22
C SER A 482 -7.91 20.80 4.06
N ALA A 483 -7.53 19.87 3.20
CA ALA A 483 -8.30 19.49 2.01
C ALA A 483 -9.69 18.93 2.35
N CYS A 484 -9.82 18.27 3.52
CA CYS A 484 -11.06 17.68 3.98
C CYS A 484 -11.79 18.56 5.00
N GLY A 485 -11.33 19.80 5.21
CA GLY A 485 -11.85 20.70 6.23
C GLY A 485 -11.61 20.20 7.65
N GLU A 486 -12.58 20.43 8.52
CA GLU A 486 -12.52 20.14 9.96
C GLU A 486 -13.72 19.26 10.36
N PRO A 487 -13.71 17.95 10.05
CA PRO A 487 -14.78 17.05 10.46
C PRO A 487 -15.04 17.09 11.96
N ALA A 488 -16.26 16.76 12.39
CA ALA A 488 -16.59 16.68 13.82
C ALA A 488 -15.65 15.73 14.59
N TYR A 489 -15.25 14.64 13.92
CA TYR A 489 -14.25 13.72 14.42
C TYR A 489 -13.70 12.87 13.28
N THR A 490 -12.51 12.35 13.51
CA THR A 490 -11.80 11.44 12.62
C THR A 490 -11.32 10.23 13.40
N ASN A 491 -11.17 10.40 14.72
CA ASN A 491 -11.13 9.33 15.70
C ASN A 491 -12.44 9.27 16.49
N TYR A 492 -12.96 8.06 16.69
CA TYR A 492 -14.14 7.87 17.52
C TYR A 492 -14.03 6.59 18.36
N VAL A 493 -13.69 6.73 19.64
CA VAL A 493 -13.67 5.65 20.65
C VAL A 493 -14.62 6.01 21.80
N ALA A 494 -15.04 5.03 22.62
CA ALA A 494 -16.07 5.27 23.65
C ALA A 494 -15.73 6.41 24.64
N GLY A 495 -14.45 6.64 24.92
CA GLY A 495 -13.98 7.68 25.84
C GLY A 495 -13.45 8.96 25.20
N TYR A 496 -13.31 9.02 23.87
CA TYR A 496 -12.70 10.15 23.18
C TYR A 496 -13.16 10.23 21.72
N ARG A 497 -13.41 11.45 21.24
CA ARG A 497 -13.63 11.75 19.83
C ARG A 497 -13.00 13.08 19.48
N GLY A 498 -12.42 13.17 18.30
CA GLY A 498 -11.77 14.39 17.83
C GLY A 498 -11.30 14.27 16.40
N CYS A 499 -11.13 15.41 15.74
CA CYS A 499 -10.47 15.50 14.43
C CYS A 499 -8.97 15.57 14.65
N LEU A 500 -8.26 14.51 14.27
CA LEU A 500 -6.83 14.34 14.55
C LEU A 500 -6.01 14.14 13.28
N ASP A 501 -6.63 13.70 12.20
CA ASP A 501 -5.97 13.40 10.94
C ASP A 501 -6.33 14.46 9.90
N TYR A 502 -5.37 14.79 9.04
CA TYR A 502 -5.53 15.83 8.03
C TYR A 502 -4.82 15.42 6.74
N ILE A 503 -5.30 15.99 5.64
CA ILE A 503 -4.57 16.07 4.36
C ILE A 503 -4.37 17.56 4.11
N PHE A 504 -3.23 18.09 4.52
CA PHE A 504 -2.87 19.46 4.22
C PHE A 504 -2.36 19.57 2.78
N VAL A 505 -2.89 20.52 2.01
CA VAL A 505 -2.48 20.75 0.62
C VAL A 505 -1.99 22.17 0.45
N ASP A 506 -0.99 22.33 -0.41
CA ASP A 506 -0.51 23.64 -0.85
C ASP A 506 -1.60 24.36 -1.66
N SER A 507 -2.32 25.25 -1.00
CA SER A 507 -3.43 26.03 -1.57
C SER A 507 -3.01 26.99 -2.68
N SER A 508 -1.71 27.20 -2.89
CA SER A 508 -1.22 28.02 -4.02
C SER A 508 -1.05 27.24 -5.32
N ALA A 509 -1.04 25.91 -5.27
CA ALA A 509 -0.85 25.05 -6.44
C ALA A 509 -1.90 23.94 -6.59
N LEU A 510 -2.66 23.68 -5.52
CA LEU A 510 -3.64 22.61 -5.44
C LEU A 510 -5.01 23.17 -5.03
N SER A 511 -6.05 22.85 -5.81
CA SER A 511 -7.43 23.17 -5.48
C SER A 511 -8.22 21.90 -5.15
N ILE A 512 -9.21 22.00 -4.26
CA ILE A 512 -10.00 20.84 -3.82
C ILE A 512 -11.17 20.64 -4.78
N GLU A 513 -11.21 19.50 -5.47
CA GLU A 513 -12.31 19.18 -6.39
C GLU A 513 -13.50 18.56 -5.64
N GLN A 514 -13.20 17.58 -4.79
CA GLN A 514 -14.22 16.82 -4.08
C GLN A 514 -13.63 16.24 -2.79
N VAL A 515 -14.43 16.27 -1.73
CA VAL A 515 -14.15 15.50 -0.50
C VAL A 515 -15.09 14.30 -0.46
N ILE A 516 -14.56 13.10 -0.26
CA ILE A 516 -15.39 11.90 -0.13
C ILE A 516 -16.00 11.92 1.27
N PRO A 517 -17.35 11.92 1.40
CA PRO A 517 -18.00 12.09 2.69
C PRO A 517 -17.56 11.02 3.69
N LEU A 518 -17.36 11.42 4.94
CA LEU A 518 -17.18 10.49 6.05
C LEU A 518 -18.49 9.76 6.34
N PRO A 519 -18.44 8.56 6.98
CA PRO A 519 -19.64 7.88 7.45
C PRO A 519 -20.48 8.75 8.37
N SER A 520 -21.80 8.60 8.27
CA SER A 520 -22.77 9.32 9.10
C SER A 520 -22.62 8.94 10.58
N HIS A 521 -22.99 9.85 11.50
CA HIS A 521 -22.89 9.57 12.94
C HIS A 521 -23.66 8.31 13.37
N GLU A 522 -24.78 8.02 12.72
CA GLU A 522 -25.57 6.80 12.93
C GLU A 522 -24.76 5.54 12.58
N GLU A 523 -24.08 5.54 11.44
CA GLU A 523 -23.20 4.42 11.04
C GLU A 523 -22.03 4.22 12.01
N VAL A 524 -21.45 5.31 12.53
CA VAL A 524 -20.33 5.27 13.47
C VAL A 524 -20.74 4.72 14.84
N THR A 525 -21.95 5.07 15.29
CA THR A 525 -22.43 4.73 16.65
C THR A 525 -23.32 3.50 16.71
N ALA A 526 -23.60 2.85 15.56
CA ALA A 526 -24.38 1.62 15.48
C ALA A 526 -23.91 0.52 16.45
N HIS A 527 -22.61 0.52 16.80
CA HIS A 527 -22.00 -0.38 17.79
C HIS A 527 -21.23 0.39 18.86
N GLN A 528 -21.82 1.48 19.35
CA GLN A 528 -21.25 2.36 20.36
C GLN A 528 -20.09 3.25 19.87
N ALA A 529 -19.01 2.66 19.36
CA ALA A 529 -17.83 3.37 18.86
C ALA A 529 -16.97 2.50 17.91
N LEU A 530 -15.73 2.92 17.60
CA LEU A 530 -14.82 2.21 16.70
C LEU A 530 -13.64 1.57 17.44
N PRO A 531 -13.05 0.46 16.94
CA PRO A 531 -13.56 -0.40 15.86
C PRO A 531 -14.80 -1.18 16.32
N SER A 532 -15.60 -1.76 15.41
CA SER A 532 -16.79 -2.51 15.84
C SER A 532 -17.30 -3.54 14.83
N LEU A 533 -18.30 -4.35 15.24
CA LEU A 533 -18.92 -5.37 14.38
C LEU A 533 -19.53 -4.81 13.09
N SER A 534 -20.20 -3.65 13.16
CA SER A 534 -20.70 -2.94 11.96
C SER A 534 -20.05 -1.59 11.70
N CYS A 535 -18.84 -1.40 12.24
CA CYS A 535 -17.75 -0.94 11.39
C CYS A 535 -17.01 -2.18 10.88
N ARG A 536 -17.36 -2.81 9.77
CA ARG A 536 -17.38 -2.20 8.44
C ARG A 536 -16.22 -1.21 8.12
N ASN A 537 -15.28 -1.01 9.05
CA ASN A 537 -14.22 -0.01 9.11
C ASN A 537 -13.19 -0.51 10.13
N ILE A 538 -11.91 -0.45 9.79
CA ILE A 538 -10.91 -1.36 10.36
C ILE A 538 -10.12 -0.76 11.52
N SER A 539 -10.22 0.55 11.67
CA SER A 539 -9.45 1.33 12.62
C SER A 539 -10.37 2.07 13.59
N THR A 540 -9.80 2.58 14.69
CA THR A 540 -10.47 3.60 15.52
C THR A 540 -10.61 4.94 14.80
N ARG A 541 -9.98 5.06 13.63
CA ARG A 541 -9.88 6.25 12.79
C ARG A 541 -10.70 6.06 11.50
N PHE A 542 -11.07 7.15 10.84
CA PHE A 542 -11.62 7.11 9.48
C PHE A 542 -10.53 7.30 8.45
N CYS A 543 -10.65 6.59 7.33
CA CYS A 543 -9.90 6.93 6.13
C CYS A 543 -10.34 8.32 5.64
N PHE A 544 -9.42 9.27 5.58
CA PHE A 544 -9.60 10.51 4.85
C PHE A 544 -9.36 10.27 3.38
N ASN A 545 -10.24 10.83 2.55
CA ASN A 545 -10.13 10.72 1.11
C ASN A 545 -10.58 12.05 0.50
N SER A 546 -9.64 12.75 -0.13
CA SER A 546 -9.90 13.96 -0.92
C SER A 546 -9.44 13.75 -2.36
N VAL A 547 -10.17 14.34 -3.29
CA VAL A 547 -9.74 14.53 -4.68
C VAL A 547 -9.29 15.97 -4.81
N VAL A 548 -8.04 16.15 -5.21
CA VAL A 548 -7.38 17.43 -5.33
C VAL A 548 -7.02 17.64 -6.81
N CYS A 549 -7.39 18.77 -7.37
CA CYS A 549 -6.95 19.21 -8.69
C CYS A 549 -5.50 19.69 -8.63
N LEU A 550 -4.70 19.25 -9.60
CA LEU A 550 -3.41 19.85 -9.91
C LEU A 550 -3.69 21.07 -10.77
N ASP A 551 -3.65 22.27 -10.20
CA ASP A 551 -3.74 23.48 -11.02
C ASP A 551 -2.43 23.62 -11.80
N SER A 552 -2.50 23.45 -13.12
CA SER A 552 -1.41 23.80 -14.01
C SER A 552 -1.30 25.33 -14.02
N HIS A 553 -0.38 25.89 -13.24
CA HIS A 553 0.03 27.28 -13.41
C HIS A 553 0.82 27.44 -14.71
N ASP A 554 0.10 27.46 -15.83
CA ASP A 554 0.60 27.97 -17.11
C ASP A 554 0.27 29.48 -17.15
N SER A 555 0.95 30.27 -16.31
CA SER A 555 0.77 31.73 -16.28
C SER A 555 1.83 32.50 -15.49
N LEU A 556 3.12 32.19 -15.63
CA LEU A 556 4.21 33.11 -15.22
C LEU A 556 5.41 33.01 -16.18
N ARG A 557 5.18 33.37 -17.46
CA ARG A 557 6.23 33.93 -18.33
C ARG A 557 5.62 34.98 -19.24
N LYS A 558 5.71 36.24 -18.83
CA LYS A 558 5.77 37.41 -19.72
C LYS A 558 6.25 38.61 -18.90
N ASP A 559 7.57 38.80 -18.90
CA ASP A 559 8.15 40.11 -18.68
C ASP A 559 8.20 40.91 -20.00
N ASP A 560 8.16 42.23 -19.82
CA ASP A 560 8.50 43.33 -20.72
C ASP A 560 7.50 43.76 -21.82
N PHE A 561 6.73 44.83 -21.54
CA PHE A 561 7.00 46.22 -21.99
C PHE A 561 5.95 47.18 -21.36
N PRO A 562 6.28 48.46 -21.06
CA PRO A 562 5.41 49.36 -20.31
C PRO A 562 4.51 50.21 -21.23
N GLY A 563 3.27 50.48 -20.80
CA GLY A 563 2.54 51.64 -21.30
C GLY A 563 1.01 51.56 -21.34
N VAL A 564 0.41 52.54 -20.68
CA VAL A 564 -0.89 53.18 -20.98
C VAL A 564 -2.16 52.60 -20.31
N VAL A 565 -2.44 53.18 -19.14
CA VAL A 565 -3.70 53.84 -18.69
C VAL A 565 -5.05 53.36 -19.27
N GLY A 566 -5.88 52.86 -18.37
CA GLY A 566 -7.29 53.30 -18.22
C GLY A 566 -8.36 52.49 -18.95
N GLY A 567 -9.31 51.92 -18.19
CA GLY A 567 -10.61 51.52 -18.74
C GLY A 567 -11.32 50.42 -17.95
N GLN A 568 -12.39 50.80 -17.24
CA GLN A 568 -13.41 49.92 -16.69
C GLN A 568 -13.95 48.94 -17.74
N ARG A 569 -14.23 47.69 -17.35
CA ARG A 569 -15.19 46.81 -18.06
C ARG A 569 -16.04 45.98 -17.11
N THR A 570 -17.25 46.49 -16.91
CA THR A 570 -18.56 45.87 -17.12
C THR A 570 -18.62 44.36 -17.38
N ILE A 571 -19.49 43.72 -16.59
CA ILE A 571 -20.03 42.36 -16.68
C ILE A 571 -20.79 42.18 -18.01
N VAL A 572 -20.48 41.12 -18.77
CA VAL A 572 -21.27 40.69 -19.93
C VAL A 572 -21.73 39.24 -19.70
N LEU A 573 -23.03 39.10 -19.50
CA LEU A 573 -23.77 37.84 -19.62
C LEU A 573 -23.94 37.54 -21.11
N HIS A 574 -23.53 36.35 -21.55
CA HIS A 574 -23.86 35.86 -22.90
C HIS A 574 -25.04 34.90 -22.85
N THR A 575 -26.16 35.38 -23.36
CA THR A 575 -27.27 34.59 -23.91
C THR A 575 -26.87 33.99 -25.26
N SER A 576 -27.24 32.73 -25.50
CA SER A 576 -27.11 32.08 -26.81
C SER A 576 -28.47 31.62 -27.31
N ASP A 577 -29.00 32.31 -28.32
CA ASP A 577 -30.02 31.81 -29.24
C ASP A 577 -29.38 31.71 -30.63
N SER A 578 -29.54 30.56 -31.30
CA SER A 578 -29.69 30.49 -32.76
C SER A 578 -30.28 29.15 -33.19
N CYS A 579 -31.28 29.25 -34.08
CA CYS A 579 -32.21 28.22 -34.51
C CYS A 579 -31.74 27.42 -35.76
N GLY A 580 -32.13 26.14 -35.80
CA GLY A 580 -32.75 25.33 -36.89
C GLY A 580 -32.24 25.38 -38.36
N PRO A 581 -32.77 24.56 -39.30
CA PRO A 581 -33.97 23.68 -39.26
C PRO A 581 -33.62 22.19 -39.61
N GLY A 582 -34.46 21.15 -39.64
CA GLY A 582 -35.90 20.88 -39.52
C GLY A 582 -36.16 19.48 -40.14
N ASP A 583 -37.01 18.62 -39.55
CA ASP A 583 -38.13 17.90 -40.20
C ASP A 583 -38.76 16.77 -39.33
N ASP A 584 -40.09 16.91 -39.17
CA ASP A 584 -41.20 15.94 -39.16
C ASP A 584 -41.32 14.71 -38.21
N GLY A 585 -42.34 14.80 -37.33
CA GLY A 585 -43.42 13.78 -37.25
C GLY A 585 -43.63 13.03 -35.92
N PRO A 586 -44.88 12.64 -35.53
CA PRO A 586 -45.44 13.04 -34.23
C PRO A 586 -45.97 11.91 -33.29
N ARG A 587 -46.47 12.34 -32.11
CA ARG A 587 -47.36 11.67 -31.09
C ARG A 587 -46.59 10.96 -29.96
N ASP A 588 -46.86 11.16 -28.66
CA ASP A 588 -48.13 11.24 -27.92
C ASP A 588 -48.09 12.22 -26.73
N THR A 589 -49.24 12.87 -26.49
CA THR A 589 -49.55 13.68 -25.31
C THR A 589 -50.40 12.89 -24.31
N THR A 590 -49.95 12.79 -23.05
CA THR A 590 -50.85 12.59 -21.90
C THR A 590 -50.41 13.48 -20.74
N LEU A 591 -51.25 14.47 -20.45
CA LEU A 591 -51.26 15.31 -19.26
C LEU A 591 -51.75 14.52 -18.04
N CYS A 592 -51.15 14.75 -16.87
CA CYS A 592 -51.90 14.75 -15.61
C CYS A 592 -51.21 15.59 -14.52
N GLU A 593 -51.77 16.79 -14.35
CA GLU A 593 -51.97 17.63 -13.16
C GLU A 593 -50.98 17.65 -11.98
N GLN A 594 -50.48 18.87 -11.76
CA GLN A 594 -49.91 19.40 -10.52
C GLN A 594 -50.98 19.60 -9.43
N ARG A 595 -50.63 19.34 -8.17
CA ARG A 595 -51.28 19.95 -6.99
C ARG A 595 -50.25 20.54 -6.04
N ASN A 596 -50.35 21.86 -5.88
CA ASN A 596 -49.66 22.70 -4.91
C ASN A 596 -49.99 22.31 -3.45
N ARG A 597 -49.00 22.35 -2.56
CA ARG A 597 -49.17 22.53 -1.10
C ARG A 597 -48.31 23.73 -0.64
N PRO A 598 -48.83 24.62 0.23
CA PRO A 598 -48.10 25.78 0.74
C PRO A 598 -47.27 25.44 2.00
N PRO A 599 -46.31 26.31 2.40
CA PRO A 599 -45.38 26.07 3.50
C PRO A 599 -45.96 26.44 4.88
N LEU A 600 -45.57 25.66 5.89
CA LEU A 600 -45.91 25.87 7.31
C LEU A 600 -44.93 26.85 7.98
N GLN A 601 -45.47 27.82 8.72
CA GLN A 601 -44.76 28.73 9.64
C GLN A 601 -44.51 28.08 11.02
N PRO A 602 -43.54 28.58 11.81
CA PRO A 602 -43.09 27.98 13.07
C PRO A 602 -43.90 28.45 14.29
N LEU A 603 -44.14 27.53 15.23
CA LEU A 603 -44.81 27.77 16.52
C LEU A 603 -43.79 28.02 17.64
N LEU A 604 -43.89 29.21 18.25
CA LEU A 604 -43.32 29.62 19.52
C LEU A 604 -44.24 29.19 20.69
N ALA A 605 -43.67 28.62 21.75
CA ALA A 605 -44.20 28.62 23.13
C ALA A 605 -43.04 28.23 24.08
N ALA A 606 -42.45 29.13 24.86
CA ALA A 606 -42.91 29.70 26.14
C ALA A 606 -42.80 28.74 27.33
N SER A 607 -41.81 29.02 28.18
CA SER A 607 -41.62 28.49 29.55
C SER A 607 -42.66 29.04 30.53
N PRO A 608 -42.93 28.31 31.63
CA PRO A 608 -42.68 28.84 32.99
C PRO A 608 -41.99 27.73 33.84
N GLY A 609 -41.14 27.97 34.85
CA GLY A 609 -41.24 28.88 35.97
C GLY A 609 -41.11 28.06 37.28
N ARG A 610 -39.97 28.22 37.97
CA ARG A 610 -39.68 27.95 39.40
C ARG A 610 -40.40 26.80 40.13
N ARG A 611 -39.60 25.83 40.59
CA ARG A 611 -39.30 25.60 42.02
C ARG A 611 -37.97 24.88 42.16
#